data_AF-L9XQC2-F1
#
_entry.id   AF-L9XQC2-F1
#
_cell.length_a   1.000
_cell.length_b   1.000
_cell.length_c   1.000
_cell.angle_alpha   90.00
_cell.angle_beta   90.00
_cell.angle_gamma   90.00
#
_symmetry.space_group_name_H-M   'P 1'
#
loop_
_entity.id
_entity.type
_entity.pdbx_description
1 polymer ?
#
loop_
_entity_poly.entity_id
_entity_poly.type
_entity_poly.pdbx_seq_one_letter_code
_entity_poly.pdbx_strand_id
1 'polypeptide(L)' 'MTTDRHNPSINNTEEFATTIGLYVLGEISLGKAAERAGITRWEMKEILTAAGVEIRLGPQTMDDLEDEVETALDIE' A
#
# COMPACT_ATOMS: atom_id res chain seq x y z
N MET A 1 -36.33 9.69 -0.04
CA MET A 1 -35.31 10.75 0.20
C MET A 1 -34.21 10.13 1.04
N THR A 2 -33.04 9.94 0.43
CA THR A 2 -31.70 10.21 0.96
C THR A 2 -30.77 9.82 -0.18
N THR A 3 -30.41 10.81 -0.99
CA THR A 3 -29.35 10.65 -1.97
C THR A 3 -28.06 10.67 -1.16
N ASP A 4 -27.47 9.50 -0.97
CA ASP A 4 -26.13 9.38 -0.40
C ASP A 4 -25.17 10.09 -1.35
N ARG A 5 -24.78 11.30 -0.96
CA ARG A 5 -23.91 12.16 -1.75
C ARG A 5 -22.49 11.65 -1.52
N HIS A 6 -22.18 10.51 -2.14
CA HIS A 6 -20.85 9.92 -2.17
C HIS A 6 -19.90 10.96 -2.75
N ASN A 7 -19.19 11.67 -1.88
CA ASN A 7 -18.23 12.69 -2.27
C ASN A 7 -16.98 11.95 -2.76
N PRO A 8 -16.68 11.91 -4.06
CA PRO A 8 -15.63 11.06 -4.62
C PRO A 8 -14.23 11.39 -4.06
N SER A 9 -14.05 12.56 -3.43
CA SER A 9 -12.79 12.94 -2.81
C SER A 9 -12.50 12.26 -1.48
N ILE A 10 -13.53 11.81 -0.73
CA ILE A 10 -13.33 11.15 0.58
C ILE A 10 -12.88 9.70 0.38
N ASN A 11 -13.51 8.99 -0.55
CA ASN A 11 -13.13 7.59 -0.84
C ASN A 11 -11.68 7.48 -1.29
N ASN A 12 -11.22 8.42 -2.13
CA ASN A 12 -9.82 8.43 -2.56
C ASN A 12 -8.85 8.64 -1.38
N THR A 13 -9.26 9.39 -0.34
CA THR A 13 -8.41 9.62 0.85
C THR A 13 -8.43 8.41 1.78
N GLU A 14 -9.61 7.80 1.99
CA GLU A 14 -9.75 6.59 2.81
C GLU A 14 -9.06 5.37 2.18
N GLU A 15 -9.21 5.18 0.86
CA GLU A 15 -8.51 4.13 0.11
C GLU A 15 -7.00 4.33 0.15
N PHE A 16 -6.54 5.58 0.02
CA PHE A 16 -5.12 5.89 0.13
C PHE A 16 -4.60 5.62 1.55
N ALA A 17 -5.31 6.06 2.59
CA ALA A 17 -4.95 5.79 3.98
C ALA A 17 -4.92 4.28 4.28
N THR A 18 -5.89 3.52 3.75
CA THR A 18 -5.93 2.06 3.86
C THR A 18 -4.72 1.42 3.17
N THR A 19 -4.37 1.90 1.97
CA THR A 19 -3.20 1.44 1.22
C THR A 19 -1.90 1.67 2.00
N ILE A 20 -1.74 2.85 2.61
CA ILE A 20 -0.58 3.15 3.46
C ILE A 20 -0.57 2.27 4.71
N GLY A 21 -1.71 2.07 5.36
CA GLY A 21 -1.83 1.20 6.53
C GLY A 21 -1.40 -0.24 6.25
N LEU A 22 -1.85 -0.81 5.14
CA LEU A 22 -1.46 -2.17 4.72
C LEU A 22 0.04 -2.27 4.45
N TYR A 23 0.64 -1.27 3.80
CA TYR A 23 2.09 -1.24 3.60
C TYR A 23 2.86 -1.19 4.93
N VAL A 24 2.45 -0.32 5.85
CA VAL A 24 3.11 -0.16 7.15
C VAL A 24 3.03 -1.44 7.97
N LEU A 25 1.91 -2.15 7.91
CA LEU A 25 1.73 -3.46 8.55
C LEU A 25 2.54 -4.57 7.85
N GLY A 26 2.87 -4.40 6.57
CA GLY A 26 3.63 -5.39 5.79
C GLY A 26 2.74 -6.34 5.00
N GLU A 27 1.42 -6.11 5.03
CA GLU A 27 0.41 -6.90 4.30
C GLU A 27 0.54 -6.74 2.78
N ILE A 28 1.16 -5.64 2.33
CA ILE A 28 1.46 -5.40 0.91
C ILE A 28 2.86 -4.80 0.74
N SER A 29 3.50 -5.15 -0.37
CA SER A 29 4.79 -4.57 -0.75
C SER A 29 4.69 -3.10 -1.17
N LEU A 30 5.83 -2.39 -1.20
CA LEU A 30 5.92 -1.01 -1.69
C LEU A 30 5.38 -0.88 -3.13
N GLY A 31 5.67 -1.87 -3.97
CA GLY A 31 5.20 -1.91 -5.35
C GLY A 31 3.68 -2.05 -5.43
N LYS A 32 3.09 -2.93 -4.59
CA LYS A 32 1.64 -3.14 -4.53
C LYS A 32 0.90 -1.92 -3.97
N ALA A 33 1.48 -1.24 -3.00
CA ALA A 33 0.96 0.04 -2.50
C ALA A 33 0.95 1.11 -3.60
N ALA A 34 2.03 1.22 -4.37
CA ALA A 34 2.13 2.16 -5.49
C ALA A 34 1.10 1.85 -6.60
N GLU A 35 0.93 0.56 -6.94
CA GLU A 35 -0.09 0.09 -7.88
C GLU A 35 -1.50 0.53 -7.45
N ARG A 36 -1.89 0.26 -6.19
CA ARG A 36 -3.20 0.66 -5.64
C ARG A 36 -3.43 2.16 -5.64
N ALA A 37 -2.38 2.94 -5.39
CA ALA A 37 -2.43 4.40 -5.40
C ALA A 37 -2.34 5.02 -6.81
N GLY A 38 -2.11 4.21 -7.86
CA GLY A 38 -1.98 4.70 -9.24
C GLY A 38 -0.74 5.55 -9.48
N ILE A 39 0.32 5.37 -8.70
CA ILE A 39 1.58 6.12 -8.79
C ILE A 39 2.76 5.18 -9.01
N THR A 40 3.91 5.74 -9.38
CA THR A 40 5.14 4.96 -9.49
C THR A 40 5.65 4.54 -8.12
N ARG A 41 6.39 3.43 -8.07
CA ARG A 41 7.08 2.98 -6.84
C ARG A 41 7.99 4.06 -6.23
N TRP A 42 8.53 4.94 -7.07
CA TRP A 42 9.44 6.01 -6.65
C TRP A 42 8.67 7.13 -5.95
N GLU A 43 7.53 7.55 -6.52
CA GLU A 43 6.63 8.52 -5.88
C GLU A 43 6.09 8.00 -4.55
N MET A 44 5.69 6.72 -4.48
CA MET A 44 5.25 6.11 -3.21
C MET A 44 6.37 6.13 -2.17
N LYS A 45 7.61 5.79 -2.56
CA LYS A 45 8.78 5.88 -1.67
C LYS A 45 8.97 7.30 -1.15
N GLU A 46 8.86 8.31 -2.00
CA GLU A 46 9.01 9.72 -1.61
C GLU A 46 7.93 10.14 -0.61
N ILE A 47 6.67 9.78 -0.85
CA ILE A 47 5.54 10.08 0.05
C ILE A 47 5.77 9.48 1.43
N LEU A 48 6.11 8.19 1.48
CA LEU A 48 6.35 7.47 2.73
C LEU A 48 7.56 8.04 3.49
N THR A 49 8.65 8.33 2.77
CA THR A 49 9.85 8.93 3.36
C THR A 49 9.55 10.32 3.93
N ALA A 50 8.79 11.14 3.20
CA ALA A 50 8.38 12.47 3.65
C ALA A 50 7.46 12.41 4.87
N ALA A 51 6.68 11.33 5.02
CA ALA A 51 5.87 11.04 6.19
C ALA A 51 6.66 10.42 7.37
N GLY A 52 7.96 10.18 7.21
CA GLY A 52 8.81 9.56 8.23
C GLY A 52 8.62 8.04 8.37
N VAL A 53 7.99 7.39 7.39
CA VAL A 53 7.86 5.94 7.35
C VAL A 53 9.17 5.35 6.83
N GLU A 54 9.73 4.40 7.60
CA GLU A 54 10.92 3.67 7.18
C GLU A 54 10.60 2.75 5.99
N ILE A 55 11.41 2.85 4.93
CA ILE A 55 11.21 2.06 3.73
C ILE A 55 11.86 0.69 3.91
N ARG A 56 11.04 -0.36 3.92
CA ARG A 56 11.53 -1.74 3.85
C ARG A 56 12.08 -2.00 2.44
N LEU A 57 13.36 -2.36 2.35
CA LEU A 57 14.00 -2.74 1.10
C LEU A 57 14.05 -4.25 0.97
N GLY A 58 12.93 -4.81 0.51
CA GLY A 58 12.77 -6.25 0.31
C GLY A 58 12.74 -7.06 1.62
N PRO A 59 12.56 -8.38 1.49
CA PRO A 59 12.47 -9.28 2.63
C PRO A 59 13.79 -9.33 3.40
N GLN A 60 13.70 -9.29 4.73
CA GLN A 60 14.87 -9.38 5.61
C GLN A 60 15.17 -10.83 5.99
N THR A 61 14.18 -11.70 5.86
CA THR A 61 14.27 -13.14 6.15
C THR A 61 13.78 -13.97 4.95
N MET A 62 14.00 -15.29 5.01
CA MET A 62 13.46 -16.21 4.01
C MET A 62 11.93 -16.32 4.15
N ASP A 63 11.43 -16.29 5.37
CA ASP A 63 9.99 -16.31 5.66
C ASP A 63 9.33 -15.05 5.06
N ASP A 64 9.92 -13.86 5.25
CA ASP A 64 9.44 -12.61 4.63
C ASP A 64 9.40 -12.71 3.10
N LEU A 65 10.36 -13.44 2.51
CA LEU A 65 10.42 -13.63 1.05
C LEU A 65 9.32 -14.57 0.58
N GLU A 66 9.07 -15.64 1.33
CA GLU A 66 7.99 -16.59 1.04
C GLU A 66 6.62 -15.88 1.13
N ASP A 67 6.40 -15.07 2.16
CA ASP A 67 5.19 -14.25 2.34
C ASP A 67 5.01 -13.24 1.17
N GLU A 68 6.09 -12.58 0.73
CA GLU A 68 6.04 -11.67 -0.42
C GLU A 68 5.69 -12.41 -1.73
N VAL A 69 6.21 -13.63 -1.92
CA VAL A 69 5.94 -14.45 -3.11
C VAL A 69 4.49 -14.95 -3.09
N GLU A 70 3.99 -15.43 -1.96
CA GLU A 70 2.61 -15.86 -1.78
C GLU A 70 1.63 -14.73 -2.11
N THR A 71 1.86 -13.55 -1.51
CA THR A 71 1.06 -12.34 -1.77
C THR A 71 1.10 -11.91 -3.24
N ALA A 72 2.25 -12.05 -3.91
CA ALA A 72 2.40 -11.66 -5.31
C ALA A 72 1.73 -12.64 -6.28
N LEU A 73 1.67 -13.91 -5.92
CA LEU A 73 1.11 -14.98 -6.74
C LEU A 73 -0.37 -15.26 -6.44
N ASP A 74 -0.95 -14.58 -5.43
CA ASP A 74 -2.36 -14.74 -5.02
C ASP A 74 -2.70 -16.20 -4.71
N ILE A 75 -1.78 -16.88 -4.03
CA ILE A 75 -1.93 -18.29 -3.64
C ILE A 75 -2.49 -18.27 -2.21
N GLU A 76 -3.77 -18.62 -2.05
CA GLU A 76 -4.42 -18.90 -0.75
C GLU A 76 -4.43 -20.41 -0.43
#